data_AF-U5NMW7-F1
#
_entry.id   AF-U5NMW7-F1
#
_cell.length_a   1.000
_cell.length_b   1.000
_cell.length_c   1.000
_cell.angle_alpha   90.00
_cell.angle_beta   90.00
_cell.angle_gamma   90.00
#
_symmetry.space_group_name_H-M   'P 1'
#
loop_
_entity.id
_entity.type
_entity.pdbx_description
1 polymer ?
#
loop_
_entity_poly.entity_id
_entity_poly.type
_entity_poly.pdbx_seq_one_letter_code
_entity_poly.pdbx_strand_id
1 'polypeptide(L)' 'MTKEQFVEAFVARCVSVAGPTFDDGSSIADYAREVAPSYWADDHQREDGPEACADADMSYWGED' A
#
# COMPACT_ATOMS: atom_id res chain seq x y z
N MET A 1 9.95 -8.74 9.48
CA MET A 1 10.51 -8.06 8.29
C MET A 1 11.07 -6.70 8.70
N THR A 2 11.83 -6.02 7.83
CA THR A 2 12.24 -4.62 8.04
C THR A 2 11.18 -3.66 7.48
N LYS A 3 11.29 -2.36 7.83
CA LYS A 3 10.44 -1.33 7.24
C LYS A 3 10.54 -1.30 5.71
N GLU A 4 11.74 -1.40 5.16
CA GLU A 4 11.93 -1.43 3.69
C GLU A 4 11.26 -2.65 3.07
N GLN A 5 11.38 -3.83 3.69
CA GLN A 5 10.70 -5.03 3.21
C GLN A 5 9.18 -4.89 3.26
N PHE A 6 8.65 -4.23 4.28
CA PHE A 6 7.22 -3.94 4.40
C PHE A 6 6.76 -3.01 3.29
N VAL A 7 7.49 -1.91 3.06
CA VAL A 7 7.17 -0.94 2.00
C VAL A 7 7.18 -1.61 0.63
N GLU A 8 8.21 -2.41 0.31
CA GLU A 8 8.29 -3.08 -0.98
C GLU A 8 7.17 -4.11 -1.19
N ALA A 9 6.79 -4.86 -0.14
CA ALA A 9 5.67 -5.80 -0.20
C ALA A 9 4.31 -5.08 -0.37
N PHE A 10 4.10 -3.99 0.36
CA PHE A 10 2.89 -3.16 0.25
C PHE A 10 2.76 -2.59 -1.17
N VAL A 11 3.83 -1.98 -1.70
CA VAL A 11 3.87 -1.43 -3.06
C VAL A 11 3.61 -2.51 -4.11
N ALA A 12 4.27 -3.67 -3.98
CA ALA A 12 4.07 -4.79 -4.89
C ALA A 12 2.61 -5.28 -4.88
N ARG A 13 1.97 -5.33 -3.70
CA ARG A 13 0.56 -5.71 -3.57
C ARG A 13 -0.34 -4.69 -4.26
N CYS A 14 -0.17 -3.40 -4.00
CA CYS A 14 -0.93 -2.32 -4.64
C CYS A 14 -0.85 -2.40 -6.16
N VAL A 15 0.37 -2.47 -6.71
CA VAL A 15 0.58 -2.50 -8.16
C VAL A 15 0.05 -3.80 -8.79
N SER A 16 0.15 -4.93 -8.09
CA SER A 16 -0.36 -6.21 -8.58
C SER A 16 -1.89 -6.27 -8.66
N VAL A 17 -2.60 -5.52 -7.82
CA VAL A 17 -4.07 -5.56 -7.72
C VAL A 17 -4.71 -4.44 -8.53
N ALA A 18 -4.26 -3.21 -8.34
CA ALA A 18 -4.83 -2.02 -8.96
C ALA A 18 -4.16 -1.61 -10.28
N GLY A 19 -2.97 -2.16 -10.58
CA GLY A 19 -2.18 -1.80 -11.75
C GLY A 19 -1.16 -0.69 -11.48
N PRO A 20 -0.51 -0.15 -12.53
CA PRO A 20 0.61 0.79 -12.36
C PRO A 20 0.18 2.23 -12.04
N THR A 21 -1.03 2.63 -12.41
CA THR A 21 -1.50 4.03 -12.32
C THR A 21 -2.95 4.12 -11.86
N PHE A 22 -3.30 5.20 -11.17
CA PHE A 22 -4.68 5.60 -10.92
C PHE A 22 -5.36 6.12 -12.19
N ASP A 23 -6.67 6.38 -12.11
CA ASP A 23 -7.47 6.88 -13.25
C ASP A 23 -7.04 8.25 -13.76
N ASP A 24 -6.39 9.06 -12.92
CA ASP A 24 -5.81 10.36 -13.29
C ASP A 24 -4.40 10.25 -13.91
N GLY A 25 -3.87 9.03 -14.03
CA GLY A 25 -2.55 8.73 -14.58
C GLY A 25 -1.40 8.86 -13.57
N SER A 26 -1.66 9.18 -12.30
CA SER A 26 -0.63 9.20 -11.26
C SER A 26 -0.16 7.78 -10.89
N SER A 27 1.08 7.67 -10.42
CA SER A 27 1.74 6.39 -10.14
C SER A 27 1.29 5.79 -8.81
N ILE A 28 0.70 4.60 -8.84
CA ILE A 28 0.30 3.85 -7.63
C ILE A 28 1.53 3.49 -6.79
N ALA A 29 2.65 3.18 -7.45
CA ALA A 29 3.88 2.81 -6.75
C ALA A 29 4.47 3.98 -5.96
N ASP A 30 4.36 5.21 -6.47
CA ASP A 30 4.88 6.39 -5.78
C ASP A 30 3.99 6.74 -4.58
N TYR A 31 2.66 6.73 -4.78
CA TYR A 31 1.69 6.86 -3.68
C TYR A 31 1.93 5.83 -2.57
N ALA A 32 2.03 4.55 -2.94
CA ALA A 32 2.20 3.47 -1.97
C ALA A 32 3.50 3.58 -1.16
N ARG A 33 4.58 4.10 -1.76
CA ARG A 33 5.85 4.36 -1.04
C ARG A 33 5.74 5.50 -0.03
N GLU A 34 4.91 6.51 -0.32
CA GLU A 34 4.65 7.61 0.61
C GLU A 34 3.77 7.17 1.78
N VAL A 35 2.80 6.28 1.51
CA VAL A 35 1.80 5.84 2.48
C VAL A 35 2.27 4.67 3.35
N ALA A 36 2.86 3.62 2.78
CA ALA A 36 3.26 2.40 3.52
C ALA A 36 4.08 2.64 4.83
N PRO A 37 4.95 3.68 4.93
CA PRO A 37 5.62 4.01 6.18
C PRO A 37 4.70 4.31 7.37
N SER A 38 3.48 4.80 7.15
CA SER A 38 2.50 5.09 8.21
C SER A 38 1.94 3.79 8.79
N TYR A 39 1.58 2.81 7.95
CA TYR A 39 1.14 1.48 8.36
C TYR A 39 2.22 0.71 9.12
N TRP A 40 3.50 0.89 8.78
CA TRP A 40 4.60 0.31 9.56
C TRP A 40 4.75 0.93 10.96
N ALA A 41 4.42 2.22 11.10
CA ALA A 41 4.59 2.97 12.34
C ALA A 41 3.50 2.66 13.37
N ASP A 42 2.32 2.22 12.93
CA ASP A 42 1.24 1.74 13.79
C ASP A 42 1.39 0.25 14.06
N ASP A 43 1.58 -0.12 15.33
CA ASP A 43 1.83 -1.51 15.74
C ASP A 43 0.64 -2.43 15.44
N HIS A 44 -0.61 -1.94 15.53
CA HIS A 44 -1.81 -2.73 15.25
C HIS A 44 -1.93 -3.01 13.75
N GLN A 45 -1.72 -2.00 12.92
CA GLN A 45 -1.74 -2.17 11.46
C GLN A 45 -0.59 -3.06 10.99
N ARG A 46 0.62 -2.88 11.54
CA ARG A 46 1.79 -3.68 11.16
C ARG A 46 1.63 -5.16 11.48
N GLU A 47 0.85 -5.52 12.51
CA GLU A 47 0.60 -6.91 12.90
C GLU A 47 -0.13 -7.69 11.80
N ASP A 48 -1.06 -7.05 11.09
CA ASP A 48 -1.82 -7.66 9.99
C ASP A 48 -0.95 -7.93 8.74
N GLY A 49 0.17 -7.23 8.61
CA GLY A 49 1.16 -7.40 7.54
C GLY A 49 0.90 -6.52 6.30
N PRO A 50 1.92 -6.37 5.43
CA PRO A 50 1.89 -5.37 4.36
C PRO A 50 0.82 -5.64 3.30
N GLU A 51 0.52 -6.90 2.98
CA GLU A 51 -0.52 -7.22 2.01
C GLU A 51 -1.93 -6.91 2.52
N ALA A 52 -2.21 -7.18 3.81
CA ALA A 52 -3.49 -6.87 4.42
C ALA A 52 -3.70 -5.35 4.54
N CYS A 53 -2.66 -4.62 4.94
CA CYS A 53 -2.71 -3.15 4.94
C CYS A 53 -2.95 -2.58 3.54
N ALA A 54 -2.29 -3.14 2.51
CA ALA A 54 -2.49 -2.70 1.13
C ALA A 54 -3.92 -2.98 0.64
N ASP A 55 -4.47 -4.15 0.96
CA ASP A 55 -5.85 -4.50 0.60
C ASP A 55 -6.88 -3.60 1.31
N ALA A 56 -6.63 -3.25 2.57
CA ALA A 56 -7.45 -2.29 3.32
C ALA A 56 -7.33 -0.87 2.75
N ASP A 57 -6.13 -0.41 2.40
CA ASP A 57 -5.92 0.91 1.81
C ASP A 57 -6.63 1.04 0.45
N MET A 58 -6.44 0.04 -0.42
CA MET A 58 -7.09 -0.03 -1.74
C MET A 58 -8.61 -0.08 -1.68
N SER A 59 -9.20 -0.58 -0.58
CA SER A 59 -10.65 -0.63 -0.43
C SER A 59 -11.32 0.74 -0.48
N TYR A 60 -10.56 1.82 -0.21
CA TYR A 60 -11.04 3.21 -0.25
C TYR A 60 -10.72 3.95 -1.56
N TRP A 61 -9.97 3.35 -2.49
CA TRP A 61 -9.52 4.04 -3.71
C TRP A 61 -10.62 4.21 -4.77
N GLY A 62 -11.83 3.71 -4.51
CA GLY A 62 -12.93 3.69 -5.48
C GLY A 62 -14.33 3.62 -4.86
N GLU A 63 -14.59 4.39 -3.80
CA GLU A 63 -15.99 4.75 -3.49
C GLU A 63 -16.38 5.98 -4.33
N ASP A 64 -17.32 5.79 -5.25
CA ASP A 64 -17.92 6.80 -6.16
C ASP A 64 -18.14 8.20 -5.54
#